data_AF-A0A9X0CL11-F1
#
_entry.id   AF-A0A9X0CL11-F1
#
_cell.length_a   1.000
_cell.length_b   1.000
_cell.length_c   1.000
_cell.angle_alpha   90.00
_cell.angle_beta   90.00
_cell.angle_gamma   90.00
#
_symmetry.space_group_name_H-M   'P 1'
#
loop_
_entity.id
_entity.type
_entity.pdbx_description
1 polymer ?
#
loop_
_entity_poly.entity_id
_entity_poly.type
_entity_poly.pdbx_seq_one_letter_code
_entity_poly.pdbx_strand_id
1 'polypeptide(L)'
;MSENSNPRCFFDISIGGERVGRILFEVFADKCPRTAENFRSLCVGDKGNGPATGIPLHYKGSTFHRIIKAFMIQGGDFTNHNGTGGESIHGEKFDDENLELKHDEAGLLSMANSGPNTNGSQFFITCAETPHLDGKHVVFGKVLKGMGVVRQLENTPVDDSKPFQPCVIDDCDWPRDSGLDFSKTDEVLVAAEKLKSVGNEQFKAQNYEVAQKKYSKTLRCYLNRAACKAKLGDHSGAVADCNEVLDVDANNVKALYRRGQANTNMNDFEQAMVDLQAAAKLEPNDRNIKSEIARLKKLMDEQRKKEKQIYSKLFS
;
A
#
# COMPACT_ATOMS: atom_id res chain seq x y z
N MET A 1 -10.67 16.77 18.82
CA MET A 1 -10.94 15.36 19.20
C MET A 1 -9.60 14.65 19.25
N SER A 2 -9.36 13.88 20.31
CA SER A 2 -8.09 13.66 21.05
C SER A 2 -6.80 13.43 20.26
N GLU A 3 -5.77 14.22 20.57
CA GLU A 3 -4.36 14.11 20.12
C GLU A 3 -3.57 12.92 20.73
N ASN A 4 -4.20 11.97 21.43
CA ASN A 4 -3.52 11.06 22.36
C ASN A 4 -3.68 9.55 22.09
N SER A 5 -3.95 9.12 20.85
CA SER A 5 -3.98 7.67 20.54
C SER A 5 -2.74 7.21 19.80
N ASN A 6 -2.07 6.20 20.33
CA ASN A 6 -0.95 5.51 19.68
C ASN A 6 -1.31 5.07 18.25
N PRO A 7 -0.45 5.35 17.25
CA PRO A 7 -0.67 4.88 15.89
C PRO A 7 -0.77 3.36 15.82
N ARG A 8 -1.55 2.89 14.85
CA ARG A 8 -1.53 1.48 14.45
C ARG A 8 -0.76 1.36 13.14
N CYS A 9 -0.07 0.25 12.95
CA CYS A 9 0.62 -0.09 11.71
C CYS A 9 0.37 -1.57 11.43
N PHE A 10 0.52 -2.02 10.18
CA PHE A 10 0.34 -3.43 9.87
C PHE A 10 1.37 -3.91 8.87
N PHE A 11 1.61 -5.22 8.86
CA PHE A 11 2.31 -5.94 7.80
C PHE A 11 1.44 -7.08 7.29
N ASP A 12 1.18 -7.11 5.98
CA ASP A 12 0.78 -8.32 5.27
C ASP A 12 2.04 -9.11 4.91
N ILE A 13 2.08 -10.38 5.32
CA ILE A 13 3.26 -11.23 5.24
C ILE A 13 3.03 -12.35 4.23
N SER A 14 4.07 -12.64 3.44
CA SER A 14 4.22 -13.89 2.70
C SER A 14 5.45 -14.67 3.15
N ILE A 15 5.38 -16.00 3.02
CA ILE A 15 6.49 -16.93 3.21
C ILE A 15 6.59 -17.78 1.94
N GLY A 16 7.73 -17.77 1.28
CA GLY A 16 7.92 -18.51 0.02
C GLY A 16 7.01 -18.02 -1.13
N GLY A 17 6.49 -16.80 -1.04
CA GLY A 17 5.54 -16.24 -2.01
C GLY A 17 4.06 -16.53 -1.70
N GLU A 18 3.76 -17.32 -0.68
CA GLU A 18 2.39 -17.56 -0.23
C GLU A 18 2.03 -16.63 0.92
N ARG A 19 0.89 -15.93 0.80
CA ARG A 19 0.41 -15.02 1.84
C ARG A 19 -0.03 -15.80 3.08
N VAL A 20 0.60 -15.52 4.22
CA VAL A 20 0.35 -16.21 5.50
C VAL A 20 -0.57 -15.42 6.44
N GLY A 21 -0.63 -14.11 6.30
CA GLY A 21 -1.58 -13.29 7.05
C GLY A 21 -1.11 -11.87 7.34
N ARG A 22 -1.77 -11.23 8.30
CA ARG A 22 -1.50 -9.86 8.73
C ARG A 22 -1.05 -9.80 10.18
N ILE A 23 -0.03 -9.00 10.46
CA ILE A 23 0.37 -8.57 11.79
C ILE A 23 -0.07 -7.11 11.97
N LEU A 24 -0.80 -6.82 13.04
CA LEU A 24 -1.23 -5.47 13.42
C LEU A 24 -0.47 -5.05 14.67
N PHE A 25 0.11 -3.86 14.65
CA PHE A 25 0.89 -3.29 15.74
C PHE A 25 0.17 -2.08 16.36
N GLU A 26 0.34 -1.91 17.66
CA GLU A 26 0.28 -0.61 18.33
C GLU A 26 1.70 -0.05 18.40
N VAL A 27 1.87 1.22 18.07
CA VAL A 27 3.16 1.91 18.09
C VAL A 27 3.10 3.01 19.16
N PHE A 28 3.99 2.96 20.14
CA PHE A 28 3.97 3.78 21.36
C PHE A 28 4.49 5.21 21.11
N ALA A 29 3.75 6.00 20.32
CA ALA A 29 4.09 7.40 20.06
C ALA A 29 4.02 8.28 21.32
N ASP A 30 3.25 7.86 22.33
CA ASP A 30 3.20 8.50 23.65
C ASP A 30 4.50 8.35 24.46
N LYS A 31 5.27 7.30 24.21
CA LYS A 31 6.50 6.97 24.94
C LYS A 31 7.77 7.19 24.13
N CYS A 32 7.72 6.90 22.83
CA CYS A 32 8.83 6.97 21.89
C CYS A 32 8.39 7.67 20.58
N PRO A 33 8.05 8.97 20.62
CA PRO A 33 7.47 9.69 19.48
C PRO A 33 8.35 9.69 18.21
N ARG A 34 9.67 9.84 18.33
CA ARG A 34 10.58 9.82 17.16
C ARG A 34 10.65 8.42 16.55
N THR A 35 10.82 7.41 17.40
CA THR A 35 10.90 6.00 16.99
C THR A 35 9.59 5.54 16.35
N ALA A 36 8.46 5.94 16.94
CA ALA A 36 7.14 5.66 16.43
C ALA A 36 6.89 6.32 15.06
N GLU A 37 7.22 7.60 14.90
CA GLU A 37 7.07 8.31 13.62
C GLU A 37 7.98 7.74 12.53
N ASN A 38 9.20 7.31 12.89
CA ASN A 38 10.10 6.60 11.98
C ASN A 38 9.45 5.32 11.44
N PHE A 39 9.05 4.42 12.34
CA PHE A 39 8.44 3.14 11.93
C PHE A 39 7.13 3.34 11.17
N ARG A 40 6.26 4.26 11.63
CA ARG A 40 5.00 4.60 10.95
C ARG A 40 5.27 5.09 9.53
N SER A 41 6.18 6.03 9.36
CA SER A 41 6.51 6.61 8.06
C SER A 41 7.10 5.56 7.11
N LEU A 42 7.96 4.68 7.62
CA LEU A 42 8.50 3.55 6.85
C LEU A 42 7.44 2.49 6.50
N CYS A 43 6.36 2.36 7.25
CA CYS A 43 5.20 1.58 6.82
C CYS A 43 4.43 2.27 5.67
N VAL A 44 4.29 3.60 5.70
CA VAL A 44 3.51 4.36 4.69
C VAL A 44 4.32 4.63 3.40
N GLY A 45 5.65 4.71 3.49
CA GLY A 45 6.50 5.12 2.38
C GLY A 45 6.24 6.57 1.94
N ASP A 46 5.91 7.48 2.86
CA ASP A 46 5.52 8.87 2.55
C ASP A 46 6.67 9.88 2.58
N LYS A 47 7.90 9.45 2.87
CA LYS A 47 9.09 10.30 2.97
C LYS A 47 9.98 10.29 1.72
N GLY A 48 9.56 9.64 0.65
CA GLY A 48 10.34 9.55 -0.60
C GLY A 48 11.54 8.62 -0.46
N ASN A 49 12.65 8.97 -1.10
CA ASN A 49 13.88 8.17 -1.08
C ASN A 49 14.81 8.63 0.05
N GLY A 50 15.52 7.68 0.64
CA GLY A 50 16.49 7.93 1.69
C GLY A 50 17.66 8.75 1.16
N PRO A 51 18.08 9.82 1.84
CA PRO A 51 19.17 10.67 1.37
C PRO A 51 20.53 9.93 1.33
N ALA A 52 20.79 8.98 2.23
CA ALA A 52 22.03 8.22 2.24
C ALA A 52 22.02 7.07 1.23
N THR A 53 20.87 6.41 1.08
CA THR A 53 20.77 5.16 0.30
C THR A 53 20.22 5.36 -1.12
N GLY A 54 19.49 6.44 -1.38
CA GLY A 54 18.78 6.70 -2.62
C GLY A 54 17.57 5.77 -2.86
N ILE A 55 17.28 4.85 -1.93
CA ILE A 55 16.23 3.83 -2.02
C ILE A 55 14.96 4.35 -1.32
N PRO A 56 13.75 4.02 -1.81
CA PRO A 56 12.51 4.40 -1.13
C PRO A 56 12.50 4.02 0.35
N LEU A 57 12.21 4.98 1.23
CA LEU A 57 12.06 4.78 2.68
C LEU A 57 10.75 4.04 2.98
N HIS A 58 10.71 2.74 2.71
CA HIS A 58 9.48 1.94 2.76
C HIS A 58 9.75 0.46 3.07
N TYR A 59 8.98 -0.13 3.98
CA TYR A 59 9.12 -1.55 4.35
C TYR A 59 8.53 -2.53 3.32
N LYS A 60 7.68 -2.08 2.40
CA LYS A 60 7.08 -2.94 1.38
C LYS A 60 8.17 -3.58 0.52
N GLY A 61 8.17 -4.90 0.46
CA GLY A 61 9.19 -5.71 -0.22
C GLY A 61 10.43 -6.01 0.63
N SER A 62 10.56 -5.43 1.83
CA SER A 62 11.61 -5.79 2.78
C SER A 62 11.36 -7.20 3.35
N THR A 63 12.41 -7.82 3.85
CA THR A 63 12.40 -9.21 4.32
C THR A 63 12.73 -9.31 5.81
N PHE A 64 12.19 -10.36 6.44
CA PHE A 64 12.70 -10.87 7.69
C PHE A 64 13.95 -11.69 7.39
N HIS A 65 15.12 -11.05 7.51
CA HIS A 65 16.40 -11.62 7.10
C HIS A 65 17.07 -12.44 8.21
N ARG A 66 16.59 -12.32 9.45
CA ARG A 66 17.13 -13.04 10.61
C ARG A 66 16.01 -13.48 11.56
N ILE A 67 15.88 -14.78 11.78
CA ILE A 67 14.84 -15.42 12.60
C ILE A 67 15.52 -16.39 13.57
N ILE A 68 15.24 -16.23 14.86
CA ILE A 68 15.75 -17.12 15.91
C ILE A 68 14.57 -17.57 16.77
N LYS A 69 14.25 -18.86 16.69
CA LYS A 69 13.14 -19.48 17.42
C LYS A 69 13.27 -19.31 18.92
N ALA A 70 12.15 -19.07 19.59
CA ALA A 70 12.03 -18.76 21.01
C ALA A 70 12.80 -17.50 21.44
N PHE A 71 13.15 -16.62 20.49
CA PHE A 71 13.85 -15.37 20.78
C PHE A 71 13.18 -14.20 20.06
N MET A 72 13.43 -14.03 18.75
CA MET A 72 12.89 -12.90 17.98
C MET A 72 12.95 -13.15 16.46
N ILE A 73 12.17 -12.35 15.73
CA ILE A 73 12.23 -12.23 14.27
C ILE A 73 12.61 -10.79 13.89
N GLN A 74 13.63 -10.63 13.06
CA GLN A 74 14.24 -9.34 12.71
C GLN A 74 14.09 -9.05 11.21
N GLY A 75 13.73 -7.80 10.91
CA GLY A 75 13.51 -7.29 9.56
C GLY A 75 13.84 -5.80 9.45
N GLY A 76 13.38 -5.16 8.38
CA GLY A 76 13.49 -3.71 8.19
C GLY A 76 14.78 -3.24 7.49
N ASP A 77 15.63 -4.16 7.03
CA ASP A 77 16.69 -3.85 6.06
C ASP A 77 16.06 -3.88 4.66
N PHE A 78 15.63 -2.72 4.17
CA PHE A 78 15.04 -2.56 2.83
C PHE A 78 16.07 -2.21 1.75
N THR A 79 17.36 -2.13 2.09
CA THR A 79 18.42 -1.80 1.13
C THR A 79 19.24 -3.01 0.75
N ASN A 80 19.75 -3.75 1.74
CA ASN A 80 20.64 -4.88 1.52
C ASN A 80 19.97 -6.22 1.84
N HIS A 81 18.82 -6.20 2.52
CA HIS A 81 18.02 -7.38 2.88
C HIS A 81 18.81 -8.45 3.66
N ASN A 82 19.84 -8.05 4.41
CA ASN A 82 20.76 -8.98 5.09
C ASN A 82 21.24 -8.51 6.47
N GLY A 83 20.76 -7.36 6.94
CA GLY A 83 21.08 -6.80 8.25
C GLY A 83 22.22 -5.77 8.23
N THR A 84 22.88 -5.54 7.10
CA THR A 84 23.95 -4.54 6.97
C THR A 84 23.47 -3.17 6.50
N GLY A 85 22.21 -3.08 6.08
CA GLY A 85 21.63 -1.87 5.50
C GLY A 85 20.53 -1.21 6.34
N GLY A 86 19.67 -0.46 5.63
CA GLY A 86 18.59 0.32 6.21
C GLY A 86 18.97 1.77 6.55
N GLU A 87 17.97 2.63 6.59
CA GLU A 87 18.11 4.07 6.86
C GLU A 87 16.84 4.59 7.53
N SER A 88 16.95 5.53 8.46
CA SER A 88 15.79 6.15 9.12
C SER A 88 15.24 7.32 8.30
N ILE A 89 14.02 7.76 8.63
CA ILE A 89 13.47 8.99 8.04
C ILE A 89 14.19 10.26 8.52
N HIS A 90 15.06 10.14 9.52
CA HIS A 90 15.81 11.23 10.12
C HIS A 90 17.26 11.30 9.62
N GLY A 91 17.64 10.43 8.67
CA GLY A 91 19.01 10.23 8.19
C GLY A 91 19.50 8.80 8.47
N GLU A 92 20.80 8.56 8.33
CA GLU A 92 21.38 7.21 8.44
C GLU A 92 21.09 6.56 9.80
N LYS A 93 21.24 7.31 10.90
CA LYS A 93 21.05 6.86 12.28
C LYS A 93 20.35 7.91 13.15
N PHE A 94 19.69 7.47 14.22
CA PHE A 94 19.15 8.34 15.26
C PHE A 94 19.28 7.74 16.66
N ASP A 95 19.15 8.62 17.67
CA ASP A 95 19.38 8.31 19.09
C ASP A 95 18.35 7.34 19.68
N ASP A 96 18.73 6.67 20.77
CA ASP A 96 17.82 5.83 21.56
C ASP A 96 16.78 6.70 22.27
N GLU A 97 15.52 6.26 22.24
CA GLU A 97 14.40 6.95 22.85
C GLU A 97 13.74 6.03 23.87
N ASN A 98 13.75 6.40 25.16
CA ASN A 98 13.12 5.66 26.25
C ASN A 98 13.53 4.16 26.35
N LEU A 99 14.60 3.91 27.11
CA LEU A 99 15.12 2.57 27.42
C LEU A 99 14.54 1.96 28.72
N GLU A 100 13.49 2.57 29.27
CA GLU A 100 12.89 2.13 30.54
C GLU A 100 11.94 0.92 30.34
N LEU A 101 11.30 0.85 29.17
CA LEU A 101 10.43 -0.27 28.80
C LEU A 101 11.23 -1.57 28.71
N LYS A 102 10.63 -2.64 29.22
CA LYS A 102 11.25 -3.96 29.35
C LYS A 102 10.79 -4.89 28.24
N HIS A 103 11.63 -5.86 27.91
CA HIS A 103 11.29 -6.94 26.99
C HIS A 103 10.73 -8.14 27.76
N ASP A 104 9.61 -7.92 28.44
CA ASP A 104 8.99 -8.83 29.42
C ASP A 104 7.86 -9.69 28.86
N GLU A 105 7.56 -9.58 27.56
CA GLU A 105 6.57 -10.43 26.89
C GLU A 105 6.91 -10.69 25.42
N ALA A 106 6.26 -11.70 24.85
CA ALA A 106 6.30 -11.96 23.41
C ALA A 106 5.40 -10.97 22.66
N GLY A 107 5.80 -10.60 21.44
CA GLY A 107 5.06 -9.68 20.58
C GLY A 107 5.43 -8.21 20.78
N LEU A 108 6.48 -7.89 21.53
CA LEU A 108 7.00 -6.54 21.62
C LEU A 108 7.78 -6.18 20.34
N LEU A 109 7.59 -4.95 19.87
CA LEU A 109 8.29 -4.37 18.73
C LEU A 109 9.41 -3.46 19.24
N SER A 110 10.65 -3.74 18.82
CA SER A 110 11.84 -3.08 19.35
C SER A 110 12.90 -2.82 18.27
N MET A 111 13.70 -1.76 18.45
CA MET A 111 14.68 -1.33 17.46
C MET A 111 15.93 -2.22 17.46
N ALA A 112 16.37 -2.65 16.27
CA ALA A 112 17.70 -3.21 16.11
C ALA A 112 18.73 -2.08 15.97
N ASN A 113 19.88 -2.23 16.62
CA ASN A 113 20.98 -1.27 16.58
C ASN A 113 22.34 -1.99 16.64
N SER A 114 23.42 -1.25 16.41
CA SER A 114 24.81 -1.71 16.46
C SER A 114 25.58 -1.09 17.63
N GLY A 115 24.86 -0.77 18.71
CA GLY A 115 25.36 0.01 19.85
C GLY A 115 24.49 1.24 20.14
N PRO A 116 24.79 1.98 21.22
CA PRO A 116 23.99 3.13 21.64
C PRO A 116 23.81 4.16 20.52
N ASN A 117 22.59 4.69 20.38
CA ASN A 117 22.22 5.75 19.43
C ASN A 117 22.46 5.41 17.95
N THR A 118 22.29 4.14 17.57
CA THR A 118 22.46 3.68 16.17
C THR A 118 21.19 3.08 15.56
N ASN A 119 20.03 3.63 15.93
CA ASN A 119 18.75 3.22 15.39
C ASN A 119 18.62 3.66 13.92
N GLY A 120 18.15 2.76 13.05
CA GLY A 120 17.92 3.03 11.62
C GLY A 120 16.49 2.66 11.23
N SER A 121 16.34 1.70 10.32
CA SER A 121 15.05 1.12 9.96
C SER A 121 14.82 -0.29 10.46
N GLN A 122 15.88 -0.98 10.90
CA GLN A 122 15.78 -2.37 11.33
C GLN A 122 15.09 -2.48 12.69
N PHE A 123 14.25 -3.51 12.82
CA PHE A 123 13.48 -3.80 14.01
C PHE A 123 13.41 -5.31 14.24
N PHE A 124 13.01 -5.71 15.43
CA PHE A 124 12.65 -7.08 15.74
C PHE A 124 11.33 -7.16 16.51
N ILE A 125 10.66 -8.30 16.36
CA ILE A 125 9.47 -8.68 17.14
C ILE A 125 9.87 -9.82 18.06
N THR A 126 9.65 -9.65 19.37
CA THR A 126 9.98 -10.70 20.34
C THR A 126 9.05 -11.90 20.19
N CYS A 127 9.59 -13.11 20.35
CA CYS A 127 8.82 -14.36 20.36
C CYS A 127 8.75 -14.97 21.78
N ALA A 128 9.57 -14.48 22.70
CA ALA A 128 9.58 -14.80 24.12
C ALA A 128 10.04 -13.57 24.91
N GLU A 129 10.09 -13.67 26.23
CA GLU A 129 10.70 -12.64 27.09
C GLU A 129 12.22 -12.57 26.80
N THR A 130 12.76 -11.36 26.68
CA THR A 130 14.17 -11.12 26.32
C THR A 130 14.84 -10.06 27.19
N PRO A 131 14.86 -10.20 28.53
CA PRO A 131 15.31 -9.17 29.47
C PRO A 131 16.79 -8.77 29.31
N HIS A 132 17.61 -9.60 28.67
CA HIS A 132 19.01 -9.28 28.37
C HIS A 132 19.19 -8.14 27.33
N LEU A 133 18.10 -7.75 26.66
CA LEU A 133 18.01 -6.63 25.72
C LEU A 133 17.60 -5.31 26.40
N ASP A 134 17.16 -5.35 27.67
CA ASP A 134 16.72 -4.18 28.41
C ASP A 134 17.86 -3.16 28.57
N GLY A 135 17.53 -1.88 28.45
CA GLY A 135 18.52 -0.81 28.52
C GLY A 135 19.42 -0.70 27.28
N LYS A 136 19.22 -1.54 26.25
CA LYS A 136 20.04 -1.56 25.03
C LYS A 136 19.24 -1.34 23.75
N HIS A 137 17.99 -1.79 23.73
CA HIS A 137 17.10 -1.66 22.57
C HIS A 137 15.82 -0.94 22.97
N VAL A 138 15.39 -0.01 22.13
CA VAL A 138 14.19 0.79 22.34
C VAL A 138 12.96 -0.07 22.02
N VAL A 139 12.16 -0.41 23.03
CA VAL A 139 10.81 -0.96 22.82
C VAL A 139 9.89 0.19 22.42
N PHE A 140 9.23 0.08 21.28
CA PHE A 140 8.41 1.18 20.74
C PHE A 140 7.03 0.73 20.24
N GLY A 141 6.65 -0.53 20.46
CA GLY A 141 5.32 -1.00 20.12
C GLY A 141 5.07 -2.42 20.56
N LYS A 142 3.90 -2.94 20.19
CA LYS A 142 3.51 -4.34 20.40
C LYS A 142 2.54 -4.84 19.34
N VAL A 143 2.51 -6.14 19.14
CA VAL A 143 1.54 -6.82 18.29
C VAL A 143 0.17 -6.83 18.98
N LEU A 144 -0.83 -6.23 18.34
CA LEU A 144 -2.23 -6.29 18.76
C LEU A 144 -2.96 -7.50 18.18
N LYS A 145 -2.69 -7.85 16.92
CA LYS A 145 -3.29 -8.99 16.21
C LYS A 145 -2.25 -9.63 15.30
N GLY A 146 -2.43 -10.92 15.01
CA GLY A 146 -1.54 -11.63 14.10
C GLY A 146 -0.33 -12.28 14.77
N MET A 147 -0.35 -12.49 16.10
CA MET A 147 0.68 -13.29 16.77
C MET A 147 0.82 -14.70 16.17
N GLY A 148 -0.26 -15.29 15.63
CA GLY A 148 -0.18 -16.54 14.88
C GLY A 148 0.72 -16.45 13.65
N VAL A 149 0.77 -15.30 12.96
CA VAL A 149 1.66 -15.05 11.82
C VAL A 149 3.10 -14.89 12.28
N VAL A 150 3.32 -14.19 13.40
CA VAL A 150 4.66 -14.11 14.06
C VAL A 150 5.16 -15.51 14.40
N ARG A 151 4.32 -16.38 14.96
CA ARG A 151 4.66 -17.79 15.26
C ARG A 151 4.94 -18.60 13.99
N GLN A 152 4.24 -18.35 12.89
CA GLN A 152 4.55 -19.01 11.62
C GLN A 152 5.93 -18.60 11.09
N LEU A 153 6.25 -17.29 11.10
CA LEU A 153 7.58 -16.79 10.74
C LEU A 153 8.67 -17.41 11.63
N GLU A 154 8.46 -17.42 12.95
CA GLU A 154 9.38 -18.00 13.93
C GLU A 154 9.69 -19.48 13.67
N ASN A 155 8.73 -20.24 13.13
CA ASN A 155 8.87 -21.68 12.86
C ASN A 155 9.30 -22.01 11.43
N THR A 156 9.56 -21.00 10.58
CA THR A 156 10.14 -21.22 9.26
C THR A 156 11.52 -21.87 9.37
N PRO A 157 11.86 -22.86 8.52
CA PRO A 157 13.20 -23.41 8.46
C PRO A 157 14.26 -22.34 8.14
N VAL A 158 15.37 -22.35 8.90
CA VAL A 158 16.48 -21.39 8.76
C VAL A 158 17.83 -22.11 8.57
N ASP A 159 18.76 -21.43 7.91
CA ASP A 159 20.20 -21.72 7.91
C ASP A 159 20.90 -20.75 8.88
N ASP A 160 21.40 -21.28 10.00
CA ASP A 160 21.81 -20.53 11.20
C ASP A 160 20.68 -19.64 11.77
N SER A 161 20.47 -18.49 11.16
CA SER A 161 19.37 -17.58 11.47
C SER A 161 18.68 -17.00 10.23
N LYS A 162 19.14 -17.33 9.02
CA LYS A 162 18.58 -16.85 7.77
C LYS A 162 17.49 -17.80 7.26
N PRO A 163 16.26 -17.34 7.00
CA PRO A 163 15.20 -18.19 6.44
C PRO A 163 15.57 -18.78 5.08
N PHE A 164 15.28 -20.08 4.86
CA PHE A 164 15.46 -20.72 3.56
C PHE A 164 14.51 -20.16 2.51
N GLN A 165 13.27 -19.90 2.92
CA GLN A 165 12.26 -19.28 2.08
C GLN A 165 12.19 -17.77 2.35
N PRO A 166 12.00 -16.93 1.32
CA PRO A 166 11.79 -15.51 1.51
C PRO A 166 10.58 -15.25 2.41
N CYS A 167 10.81 -14.56 3.52
CA CYS A 167 9.78 -14.07 4.43
C CYS A 167 9.63 -12.57 4.21
N VAL A 168 8.58 -12.14 3.51
CA VAL A 168 8.48 -10.80 2.90
C VAL A 168 7.32 -10.02 3.51
N ILE A 169 7.51 -8.70 3.64
CA ILE A 169 6.44 -7.74 3.91
C ILE A 169 5.81 -7.33 2.56
N ASP A 170 4.71 -7.97 2.18
CA ASP A 170 4.04 -7.73 0.88
C ASP A 170 3.36 -6.37 0.82
N ASP A 171 2.75 -5.94 1.93
CA ASP A 171 2.08 -4.65 2.05
C ASP A 171 2.15 -4.15 3.49
N CYS A 172 2.42 -2.86 3.65
CA CYS A 172 2.46 -2.18 4.95
C CYS A 172 1.81 -0.79 4.90
N ASP A 173 1.19 -0.50 3.76
CA ASP A 173 0.84 0.85 3.34
C ASP A 173 -0.44 1.33 4.06
N TRP A 174 -0.28 2.31 4.97
CA TRP A 174 -1.37 2.84 5.81
C TRP A 174 -2.31 3.82 5.08
N PRO A 175 -3.63 3.87 5.36
CA PRO A 175 -4.40 3.02 6.26
C PRO A 175 -5.23 2.02 5.47
N ARG A 176 -4.85 0.74 5.48
CA ARG A 176 -5.86 -0.32 5.32
C ARG A 176 -6.60 -0.60 6.64
N ASP A 177 -5.95 -0.34 7.77
CA ASP A 177 -6.51 -0.54 9.12
C ASP A 177 -6.28 0.68 10.03
N SER A 178 -6.65 1.90 9.57
CA SER A 178 -6.89 2.96 10.56
C SER A 178 -7.92 2.44 11.55
N GLY A 179 -7.73 2.75 12.83
CA GLY A 179 -8.74 2.54 13.87
C GLY A 179 -10.01 3.37 13.66
N LEU A 180 -10.39 3.60 12.40
CA LEU A 180 -11.72 4.00 11.98
C LEU A 180 -12.66 2.90 12.43
N ASP A 181 -13.38 3.20 13.49
CA ASP A 181 -14.65 2.56 13.71
C ASP A 181 -15.52 2.87 12.49
N PHE A 182 -15.70 1.88 11.60
CA PHE A 182 -16.51 2.04 10.39
C PHE A 182 -17.99 2.35 10.69
N SER A 183 -18.41 2.25 11.96
CA SER A 183 -19.72 2.73 12.42
C SER A 183 -19.77 4.26 12.59
N LYS A 184 -18.63 4.93 12.76
CA LYS A 184 -18.52 6.40 12.83
C LYS A 184 -18.22 7.01 11.48
N THR A 185 -19.27 7.16 10.68
CA THR A 185 -19.21 7.63 9.29
C THR A 185 -18.52 8.99 9.12
N ASP A 186 -18.59 9.87 10.11
CA ASP A 186 -18.06 11.24 10.02
C ASP A 186 -16.52 11.28 10.09
N GLU A 187 -15.92 10.47 10.96
CA GLU A 187 -14.45 10.37 11.09
C GLU A 187 -13.84 9.74 9.82
N VAL A 188 -14.52 8.72 9.27
CA VAL A 188 -14.17 8.08 7.99
C VAL A 188 -14.25 9.09 6.85
N LEU A 189 -15.27 9.96 6.85
CA LEU A 189 -15.44 11.01 5.84
C LEU A 189 -14.28 12.00 5.85
N VAL A 190 -13.92 12.53 7.02
CA VAL A 190 -12.86 13.53 7.16
C VAL A 190 -11.50 12.96 6.74
N ALA A 191 -11.21 11.72 7.13
CA ALA A 191 -9.98 11.04 6.72
C ALA A 191 -9.93 10.82 5.19
N ALA A 192 -11.04 10.38 4.61
CA ALA A 192 -11.20 10.22 3.16
C ALA A 192 -11.01 11.53 2.40
N GLU A 193 -11.55 12.64 2.92
CA GLU A 193 -11.43 13.97 2.31
C GLU A 193 -10.00 14.50 2.36
N LYS A 194 -9.29 14.31 3.47
CA LYS A 194 -7.87 14.68 3.59
C LYS A 194 -7.01 13.89 2.61
N LEU A 195 -7.19 12.57 2.52
CA LEU A 195 -6.48 11.72 1.55
C LEU A 195 -6.77 12.14 0.11
N LYS A 196 -8.04 12.45 -0.20
CA LYS A 196 -8.45 12.99 -1.49
C LYS A 196 -7.77 14.34 -1.80
N SER A 197 -7.67 15.24 -0.83
CA SER A 197 -7.01 16.54 -1.02
C SER A 197 -5.55 16.38 -1.41
N VAL A 198 -4.80 15.58 -0.64
CA VAL A 198 -3.38 15.30 -0.91
C VAL A 198 -3.22 14.59 -2.27
N GLY A 199 -4.09 13.62 -2.58
CA GLY A 199 -4.10 12.98 -3.89
C GLY A 199 -4.34 13.97 -5.04
N ASN A 200 -5.23 14.94 -4.86
CA ASN A 200 -5.54 15.95 -5.88
C ASN A 200 -4.35 16.89 -6.12
N GLU A 201 -3.64 17.29 -5.06
CA GLU A 201 -2.42 18.10 -5.17
C GLU A 201 -1.35 17.38 -6.00
N GLN A 202 -1.10 16.10 -5.70
CA GLN A 202 -0.16 15.27 -6.46
C GLN A 202 -0.61 15.05 -7.90
N PHE A 203 -1.92 14.89 -8.15
CA PHE A 203 -2.47 14.77 -9.49
C PHE A 203 -2.25 16.04 -10.32
N LYS A 204 -2.47 17.22 -9.73
CA LYS A 204 -2.19 18.52 -10.38
C LYS A 204 -0.70 18.70 -10.69
N ALA A 205 0.16 18.16 -9.83
CA ALA A 205 1.61 18.12 -10.02
C ALA A 205 2.08 17.06 -11.04
N GLN A 206 1.15 16.36 -11.71
CA GLN A 206 1.44 15.25 -12.65
C GLN A 206 2.17 14.06 -12.02
N ASN A 207 2.20 13.96 -10.69
CA ASN A 207 2.79 12.84 -9.97
C ASN A 207 1.75 11.71 -9.80
N TYR A 208 1.43 11.06 -10.93
CA TYR A 208 0.28 10.14 -11.01
C TYR A 208 0.44 8.88 -10.18
N GLU A 209 1.66 8.38 -9.97
CA GLU A 209 1.95 7.20 -9.14
C GLU A 209 1.66 7.48 -7.66
N VAL A 210 2.12 8.62 -7.15
CA VAL A 210 1.86 9.02 -5.76
C VAL A 210 0.38 9.38 -5.59
N ALA A 211 -0.23 10.07 -6.55
CA ALA A 211 -1.67 10.35 -6.53
C ALA A 211 -2.50 9.05 -6.49
N GLN A 212 -2.15 8.07 -7.30
CA GLN A 212 -2.78 6.74 -7.32
C GLN A 212 -2.68 6.05 -5.96
N LYS A 213 -1.51 6.07 -5.31
CA LYS A 213 -1.31 5.52 -3.95
C LYS A 213 -2.13 6.23 -2.88
N LYS A 214 -2.41 7.53 -3.04
CA LYS A 214 -3.28 8.26 -2.10
C LYS A 214 -4.76 7.96 -2.35
N TYR A 215 -5.17 7.76 -3.60
CA TYR A 215 -6.53 7.36 -3.95
C TYR A 215 -6.85 5.89 -3.68
N SER A 216 -5.85 5.00 -3.60
CA SER A 216 -6.06 3.58 -3.29
C SER A 216 -6.50 3.32 -1.85
N LYS A 217 -6.46 4.34 -1.00
CA LYS A 217 -6.68 4.27 0.45
C LYS A 217 -8.13 4.57 0.89
N THR A 218 -9.06 4.82 -0.04
CA THR A 218 -10.49 5.02 0.26
C THR A 218 -11.37 4.58 -0.92
N LEU A 219 -12.40 3.76 -0.66
CA LEU A 219 -13.44 3.36 -1.64
C LEU A 219 -14.02 4.55 -2.43
N ARG A 220 -14.12 5.73 -1.80
CA ARG A 220 -14.64 6.97 -2.40
C ARG A 220 -13.73 7.61 -3.46
N CYS A 221 -12.52 7.12 -3.67
CA CYS A 221 -11.54 7.70 -4.61
C CYS A 221 -11.29 6.85 -5.86
N TYR A 222 -12.03 5.75 -6.06
CA TYR A 222 -11.86 4.86 -7.21
C TYR A 222 -11.93 5.58 -8.55
N LEU A 223 -12.80 6.58 -8.70
CA LEU A 223 -12.81 7.40 -9.91
C LEU A 223 -11.45 8.03 -10.18
N ASN A 224 -10.88 8.72 -9.19
CA ASN A 224 -9.60 9.40 -9.35
C ASN A 224 -8.45 8.41 -9.59
N ARG A 225 -8.50 7.24 -8.95
CA ARG A 225 -7.56 6.14 -9.18
C ARG A 225 -7.66 5.58 -10.61
N ALA A 226 -8.88 5.36 -11.11
CA ALA A 226 -9.14 4.94 -12.47
C ALA A 226 -8.56 5.93 -13.50
N ALA A 227 -8.69 7.24 -13.23
CA ALA A 227 -8.09 8.26 -14.09
C ALA A 227 -6.56 8.20 -14.09
N CYS A 228 -5.91 7.95 -12.94
CA CYS A 228 -4.45 7.78 -12.88
C CYS A 228 -4.02 6.53 -13.65
N LYS A 229 -4.67 5.39 -13.41
CA LYS A 229 -4.40 4.12 -14.11
C LYS A 229 -4.53 4.25 -15.62
N ALA A 230 -5.58 4.92 -16.10
CA ALA A 230 -5.77 5.19 -17.51
C ALA A 230 -4.63 6.04 -18.11
N LYS A 231 -4.06 6.99 -17.35
CA LYS A 231 -2.88 7.77 -17.77
C LYS A 231 -1.58 6.97 -17.74
N LEU A 232 -1.49 5.98 -16.85
CA LEU A 232 -0.35 5.06 -16.74
C LEU A 232 -0.42 3.87 -17.70
N GLY A 233 -1.48 3.77 -18.52
CA GLY A 233 -1.68 2.66 -19.48
C GLY A 233 -2.30 1.40 -18.88
N ASP A 234 -2.57 1.36 -17.57
CA ASP A 234 -3.29 0.26 -16.91
C ASP A 234 -4.80 0.40 -17.14
N HIS A 235 -5.25 0.09 -18.35
CA HIS A 235 -6.66 0.17 -18.71
C HIS A 235 -7.49 -0.90 -17.99
N SER A 236 -6.92 -2.09 -17.75
CA SER A 236 -7.61 -3.19 -17.04
C SER A 236 -7.93 -2.81 -15.59
N GLY A 237 -6.97 -2.23 -14.88
CA GLY A 237 -7.17 -1.76 -13.51
C GLY A 237 -8.07 -0.53 -13.44
N ALA A 238 -8.11 0.31 -14.49
CA ALA A 238 -9.05 1.43 -14.56
C ALA A 238 -10.50 0.94 -14.67
N VAL A 239 -10.74 -0.13 -15.43
CA VAL A 239 -12.07 -0.77 -15.51
C VAL A 239 -12.48 -1.37 -14.17
N ALA A 240 -11.60 -2.12 -13.51
CA ALA A 240 -11.88 -2.68 -12.19
C ALA A 240 -12.28 -1.60 -11.17
N ASP A 241 -11.57 -0.47 -11.15
CA ASP A 241 -11.92 0.65 -10.27
C ASP A 241 -13.27 1.29 -10.62
N CYS A 242 -13.63 1.36 -11.91
CA CYS A 242 -14.93 1.88 -12.31
C CYS A 242 -16.07 0.92 -11.95
N ASN A 243 -15.84 -0.40 -11.99
CA ASN A 243 -16.84 -1.40 -11.57
C ASN A 243 -17.19 -1.22 -10.09
N GLU A 244 -16.19 -1.07 -9.23
CA GLU A 244 -16.41 -0.82 -7.80
C GLU A 244 -17.27 0.42 -7.52
N VAL A 245 -17.17 1.46 -8.36
CA VAL A 245 -18.03 2.66 -8.26
C VAL A 245 -19.45 2.35 -8.72
N LEU A 246 -19.59 1.62 -9.83
CA LEU A 246 -20.88 1.31 -10.45
C LEU A 246 -21.67 0.26 -9.67
N ASP A 247 -21.00 -0.59 -8.89
CA ASP A 247 -21.64 -1.52 -7.97
C ASP A 247 -22.36 -0.77 -6.82
N VAL A 248 -21.88 0.43 -6.48
CA VAL A 248 -22.49 1.29 -5.45
C VAL A 248 -23.46 2.30 -6.07
N ASP A 249 -23.07 2.92 -7.18
CA ASP A 249 -23.86 3.91 -7.93
C ASP A 249 -23.83 3.57 -9.42
N ALA A 250 -24.78 2.73 -9.85
CA ALA A 250 -24.89 2.27 -11.22
C ALA A 250 -25.11 3.41 -12.24
N ASN A 251 -25.55 4.59 -11.78
CA ASN A 251 -25.79 5.77 -12.61
C ASN A 251 -24.64 6.78 -12.54
N ASN A 252 -23.47 6.39 -12.04
CA ASN A 252 -22.34 7.29 -11.96
C ASN A 252 -21.76 7.61 -13.35
N VAL A 253 -22.13 8.78 -13.91
CA VAL A 253 -21.74 9.19 -15.27
C VAL A 253 -20.22 9.19 -15.48
N LYS A 254 -19.46 9.61 -14.46
CA LYS A 254 -17.98 9.65 -14.54
C LYS A 254 -17.37 8.25 -14.57
N ALA A 255 -17.94 7.28 -13.85
CA ALA A 255 -17.47 5.90 -13.88
C ALA A 255 -17.79 5.25 -15.23
N LEU A 256 -19.03 5.40 -15.72
CA LEU A 256 -19.44 4.92 -17.04
C LEU A 256 -18.54 5.50 -18.14
N TYR A 257 -18.31 6.81 -18.13
CA TYR A 257 -17.46 7.47 -19.12
C TYR A 257 -16.01 6.93 -19.07
N ARG A 258 -15.39 6.86 -17.88
CA ARG A 258 -14.01 6.39 -17.72
C ARG A 258 -13.86 4.90 -18.06
N ARG A 259 -14.84 4.07 -17.70
CA ARG A 259 -14.87 2.64 -18.06
C ARG A 259 -14.98 2.47 -19.57
N GLY A 260 -15.83 3.25 -20.23
CA GLY A 260 -15.96 3.28 -21.69
C GLY A 260 -14.66 3.67 -22.39
N GLN A 261 -13.94 4.68 -21.88
CA GLN A 261 -12.62 5.05 -22.41
C GLN A 261 -11.59 3.94 -22.23
N ALA A 262 -11.54 3.31 -21.06
CA ALA A 262 -10.61 2.22 -20.78
C ALA A 262 -10.88 0.98 -21.67
N ASN A 263 -12.16 0.57 -21.81
CA ASN A 263 -12.57 -0.51 -22.71
C ASN A 263 -12.26 -0.21 -24.17
N THR A 264 -12.43 1.05 -24.61
CA THR A 264 -12.02 1.47 -25.97
C THR A 264 -10.53 1.23 -26.21
N ASN A 265 -9.67 1.56 -25.24
CA ASN A 265 -8.23 1.32 -25.36
C ASN A 265 -7.85 -0.16 -25.27
N MET A 266 -8.70 -1.00 -24.68
CA MET A 266 -8.54 -2.46 -24.65
C MET A 266 -9.17 -3.17 -25.86
N ASN A 267 -9.72 -2.42 -26.83
CA ASN A 267 -10.46 -2.91 -27.99
C ASN A 267 -11.77 -3.66 -27.65
N ASP A 268 -12.27 -3.55 -26.42
CA ASP A 268 -13.61 -4.01 -26.05
C ASP A 268 -14.65 -2.95 -26.44
N PHE A 269 -14.89 -2.84 -27.74
CA PHE A 269 -15.74 -1.80 -28.30
C PHE A 269 -17.23 -2.00 -27.96
N GLU A 270 -17.66 -3.23 -27.74
CA GLU A 270 -19.05 -3.54 -27.37
C GLU A 270 -19.36 -2.99 -25.98
N GLN A 271 -18.55 -3.35 -24.98
CA GLN A 271 -18.74 -2.87 -23.62
C GLN A 271 -18.52 -1.35 -23.53
N ALA A 272 -17.55 -0.82 -24.27
CA ALA A 272 -17.33 0.63 -24.33
C ALA A 272 -18.56 1.39 -24.87
N MET A 273 -19.24 0.84 -25.89
CA MET A 273 -20.43 1.47 -26.46
C MET A 273 -21.60 1.46 -25.47
N VAL A 274 -21.80 0.34 -24.76
CA VAL A 274 -22.84 0.23 -23.72
C VAL A 274 -22.64 1.30 -22.65
N ASP A 275 -21.42 1.42 -22.13
CA ASP A 275 -21.10 2.37 -21.05
C ASP A 275 -21.27 3.82 -21.49
N LEU A 276 -20.75 4.19 -22.67
CA LEU A 276 -20.85 5.55 -23.18
C LEU A 276 -22.30 5.93 -23.52
N GLN A 277 -23.11 5.00 -24.02
CA GLN A 277 -24.54 5.24 -24.25
C GLN A 277 -25.30 5.40 -22.94
N ALA A 278 -24.99 4.61 -21.91
CA ALA A 278 -25.57 4.79 -20.58
C ALA A 278 -25.21 6.18 -20.01
N ALA A 279 -23.95 6.59 -20.14
CA ALA A 279 -23.51 7.93 -19.75
C ALA A 279 -24.24 9.05 -20.53
N ALA A 280 -24.42 8.88 -21.86
CA ALA A 280 -25.14 9.84 -22.69
C ALA A 280 -26.64 9.93 -22.38
N LYS A 281 -27.27 8.85 -21.90
CA LYS A 281 -28.67 8.88 -21.45
C LYS A 281 -28.83 9.73 -20.19
N LEU A 282 -27.85 9.69 -19.30
CA LEU A 282 -27.85 10.42 -18.03
C LEU A 282 -27.44 11.90 -18.23
N GLU A 283 -26.44 12.17 -19.07
CA GLU A 283 -25.97 13.52 -19.41
C GLU A 283 -26.00 13.77 -20.93
N PRO A 284 -27.19 13.96 -21.52
CA PRO A 284 -27.36 14.06 -22.99
C PRO A 284 -26.76 15.31 -23.61
N ASN A 285 -26.33 16.28 -22.81
CA ASN A 285 -25.74 17.53 -23.28
C ASN A 285 -24.21 17.58 -23.12
N ASP A 286 -23.58 16.55 -22.54
CA ASP A 286 -22.14 16.53 -22.38
C ASP A 286 -21.43 16.37 -23.74
N ARG A 287 -20.54 17.30 -24.06
CA ARG A 287 -19.81 17.33 -25.33
C ARG A 287 -18.72 16.25 -25.40
N ASN A 288 -18.11 15.90 -24.28
CA ASN A 288 -17.03 14.92 -24.19
C ASN A 288 -17.57 13.49 -24.38
N ILE A 289 -18.76 13.20 -23.87
CA ILE A 289 -19.42 11.90 -24.09
C ILE A 289 -19.77 11.75 -25.58
N LYS A 290 -20.37 12.79 -26.19
CA LYS A 290 -20.72 12.77 -27.62
C LYS A 290 -19.50 12.59 -28.52
N SER A 291 -18.42 13.31 -28.25
CA SER A 291 -17.19 13.20 -29.03
C SER A 291 -16.55 11.81 -28.89
N GLU A 292 -16.57 11.24 -27.68
CA GLU A 292 -16.03 9.90 -27.44
C GLU A 292 -16.84 8.80 -28.14
N ILE A 293 -18.18 8.88 -28.12
CA ILE A 293 -19.05 7.97 -28.87
C ILE A 293 -18.76 8.06 -30.38
N ALA A 294 -18.59 9.27 -30.92
CA ALA A 294 -18.25 9.46 -32.32
C ALA A 294 -16.89 8.85 -32.66
N ARG A 295 -15.89 9.00 -31.78
CA ARG A 295 -14.58 8.37 -31.91
C ARG A 295 -14.70 6.84 -31.92
N LEU A 296 -15.44 6.27 -30.98
CA LEU A 296 -15.62 4.82 -30.87
C LEU A 296 -16.31 4.23 -32.11
N LYS A 297 -17.36 4.89 -32.64
CA LYS A 297 -18.02 4.44 -33.88
C LYS A 297 -17.05 4.37 -35.06
N LYS A 298 -16.18 5.38 -35.20
CA LYS A 298 -15.14 5.38 -36.24
C LYS A 298 -14.17 4.21 -36.09
N LEU A 299 -13.72 3.92 -34.87
CA LEU A 299 -12.84 2.78 -34.58
C LEU A 299 -13.52 1.44 -34.91
N MET A 300 -14.80 1.27 -34.55
CA MET A 300 -15.57 0.07 -34.88
C MET A 300 -15.72 -0.13 -36.39
N ASP A 301 -15.96 0.94 -37.15
CA ASP A 301 -16.08 0.87 -38.61
C ASP A 301 -14.73 0.52 -39.27
N GLU A 302 -13.62 1.07 -38.75
CA GLU A 302 -12.27 0.72 -39.19
C GLU A 302 -11.94 -0.74 -38.89
N GLN A 303 -12.30 -1.24 -37.71
CA GLN A 303 -12.12 -2.64 -37.32
C GLN A 303 -12.90 -3.59 -38.23
N ARG A 304 -14.18 -3.29 -38.50
CA ARG A 304 -15.02 -4.07 -39.43
C ARG A 304 -14.47 -4.08 -40.85
N LYS A 305 -13.91 -2.97 -41.32
CA LYS A 305 -13.26 -2.91 -42.64
C LYS A 305 -12.03 -3.81 -42.70
N LYS A 306 -11.18 -3.80 -41.66
CA LYS A 306 -10.01 -4.68 -41.55
C LYS A 306 -10.42 -6.15 -41.53
N GLU A 307 -11.43 -6.50 -40.73
CA GLU A 307 -11.96 -7.87 -40.66
C GLU A 307 -12.48 -8.34 -42.03
N LYS A 308 -13.29 -7.52 -42.72
CA LYS A 308 -13.77 -7.84 -44.07
C LYS A 308 -12.63 -8.06 -45.08
N GLN A 309 -11.58 -7.25 -45.01
CA GLN A 309 -10.40 -7.42 -45.87
C GLN A 309 -9.63 -8.71 -45.54
N ILE A 310 -9.54 -9.08 -44.26
CA ILE A 310 -8.90 -10.33 -43.82
C ILE A 310 -9.71 -11.53 -44.30
N TYR A 311 -11.03 -11.55 -44.07
CA TYR A 311 -11.91 -12.62 -44.55
C TYR A 311 -11.87 -12.75 -46.08
N SER A 312 -11.89 -11.64 -46.81
CA SER A 312 -11.79 -11.66 -48.27
C SER A 312 -10.48 -12.26 -48.77
N LYS A 313 -9.38 -12.18 -48.01
CA LYS A 313 -8.09 -12.78 -48.35
C LYS A 313 -7.95 -14.24 -47.93
N LEU A 314 -8.73 -14.69 -46.94
CA LEU A 314 -8.73 -16.07 -46.44
C LEU A 314 -9.52 -17.03 -47.36
N PHE A 315 -10.48 -16.51 -48.13
CA PHE A 315 -11.34 -17.28 -49.02
C PHE A 315 -11.13 -16.97 -50.52
N SER A 316 -10.07 -16.23 -50.84
CA SER A 316 -9.58 -15.96 -52.21
C SER A 316 -8.29 -16.73 -52.46
#